data_AF-A0A0V1Q6S7-F1
#
_entry.id   AF-A0A0V1Q6S7-F1
#
_cell.length_a   1.000
_cell.length_b   1.000
_cell.length_c   1.000
_cell.angle_alpha   90.00
_cell.angle_beta   90.00
_cell.angle_gamma   90.00
#
_symmetry.space_group_name_H-M   'P 1'
#
loop_
_entity.id
_entity.type
_entity.pdbx_description
1 polymer ?
#
loop_
_entity_poly.entity_id
_entity_poly.type
_entity_poly.pdbx_seq_one_letter_code
_entity_poly.pdbx_strand_id
1 'polypeptide(L)'
;MGEKRHFKGKNPYTDRREFKSKEIKKSLVHRARLRKNYFKLLEKEGINHEPEQNESESTVNQNKSEDLERSGISNSRNQPSKRPMNFAERAKIAKERKEQNRQAKLKSIQDRRETIEKKSKERERRKDTLSKKTKSGQPLMGPRINNLLDKIKKDIE
;
A
#
# COMPACT_ATOMS: atom_id res chain seq x y z
N MET A 1 -2.91 -27.10 20.83
CA MET A 1 -2.37 -25.73 21.09
C MET A 1 -1.00 -25.64 20.42
N GLY A 2 -0.91 -25.08 19.22
CA GLY A 2 0.36 -24.93 18.52
C GLY A 2 1.00 -23.57 18.81
N GLU A 3 2.20 -23.56 19.37
CA GLU A 3 2.96 -22.33 19.62
C GLU A 3 3.34 -21.65 18.29
N LYS A 4 2.99 -20.36 18.17
CA LYS A 4 3.37 -19.55 17.01
C LYS A 4 4.87 -19.26 17.09
N ARG A 5 5.66 -19.96 16.27
CA ARG A 5 7.09 -19.66 16.09
C ARG A 5 7.23 -18.24 15.54
N HIS A 6 7.68 -17.29 16.39
CA HIS A 6 8.06 -15.96 15.94
C HIS A 6 9.31 -16.07 15.07
N PHE A 7 9.16 -15.78 13.77
CA PHE A 7 10.27 -15.80 12.82
C PHE A 7 11.25 -14.67 13.15
N LYS A 8 12.29 -14.97 13.91
CA LYS A 8 13.43 -14.07 14.15
C LYS A 8 14.32 -14.04 12.89
N GLY A 9 13.83 -13.43 11.83
CA GLY A 9 14.64 -13.14 10.65
C GLY A 9 15.75 -12.15 11.01
N LYS A 10 16.99 -12.40 10.57
CA LYS A 10 18.09 -11.42 10.65
C LYS A 10 17.68 -10.16 9.88
N ASN A 11 17.96 -8.98 10.42
CA ASN A 11 17.65 -7.72 9.75
C ASN A 11 18.29 -7.71 8.34
N PRO A 12 17.50 -7.65 7.25
CA PRO A 12 18.02 -7.75 5.90
C PRO A 12 18.92 -6.57 5.51
N TYR A 13 18.95 -5.51 6.32
CA TYR A 13 19.74 -4.30 6.10
C TYR A 13 21.07 -4.27 6.85
N THR A 14 21.48 -5.35 7.53
CA THR A 14 22.79 -5.40 8.21
C THR A 14 23.95 -5.25 7.24
N ASP A 15 23.84 -5.82 6.03
CA ASP A 15 24.78 -5.58 4.93
C ASP A 15 24.06 -4.92 3.74
N ARG A 16 24.25 -3.61 3.58
CA ARG A 16 23.63 -2.82 2.51
C ARG A 16 24.11 -3.23 1.11
N ARG A 17 25.35 -3.70 0.97
CA ARG A 17 25.93 -4.09 -0.33
C ARG A 17 25.33 -5.40 -0.81
N GLU A 18 25.26 -6.39 0.08
CA GLU A 18 24.59 -7.65 -0.22
C GLU A 18 23.10 -7.47 -0.48
N PHE A 19 22.42 -6.65 0.33
CA PHE A 19 21.00 -6.38 0.16
C PHE A 19 20.69 -5.80 -1.22
N LYS A 20 21.42 -4.75 -1.62
CA LYS A 20 21.29 -4.13 -2.95
C LYS A 20 21.59 -5.12 -4.06
N SER A 21 22.62 -5.95 -3.89
CA SER A 21 22.96 -6.99 -4.88
C SER A 21 21.83 -8.04 -5.02
N LYS A 22 21.18 -8.42 -3.92
CA LYS A 22 20.01 -9.32 -3.92
C LYS A 22 18.81 -8.66 -4.59
N GLU A 23 18.56 -7.38 -4.36
CA GLU A 23 17.47 -6.65 -5.03
C GLU A 23 17.70 -6.52 -6.54
N ILE A 24 18.93 -6.21 -6.98
CA ILE A 24 19.28 -6.15 -8.40
C ILE A 24 19.06 -7.53 -9.06
N LYS A 25 19.51 -8.61 -8.42
CA LYS A 25 19.26 -9.97 -8.93
C LYS A 25 17.75 -10.27 -9.04
N LYS A 26 16.97 -9.90 -8.02
CA LYS A 26 15.50 -10.07 -8.04
C LYS A 26 14.84 -9.29 -9.18
N SER A 27 15.23 -8.03 -9.40
CA SER A 27 14.65 -7.20 -10.46
C SER A 27 15.02 -7.72 -11.85
N LEU A 28 16.26 -8.17 -12.06
CA LEU A 28 16.69 -8.80 -13.32
C LEU A 28 15.92 -10.09 -13.62
N VAL A 29 15.76 -10.97 -12.62
CA VAL A 29 14.98 -12.20 -12.77
C VAL A 29 13.51 -11.88 -13.06
N HIS A 30 12.93 -10.89 -12.36
CA HIS A 30 11.56 -10.46 -12.61
C HIS A 30 11.37 -9.94 -14.04
N ARG A 31 12.29 -9.08 -14.51
CA ARG A 31 12.30 -8.56 -15.88
C ARG A 31 12.40 -9.69 -16.91
N ALA A 32 13.30 -10.65 -16.70
CA ALA A 32 13.45 -11.81 -17.59
C ALA A 32 12.17 -12.66 -17.63
N ARG A 33 11.52 -12.86 -16.47
CA ARG A 33 10.26 -13.60 -16.38
C ARG A 33 9.12 -12.88 -17.10
N LEU A 34 9.01 -11.56 -16.93
CA LEU A 34 8.03 -10.74 -17.66
C LEU A 34 8.25 -10.81 -19.17
N ARG A 35 9.50 -10.68 -19.62
CA ARG A 35 9.87 -10.81 -21.04
C ARG A 35 9.49 -12.18 -21.61
N LYS A 36 9.80 -13.27 -20.89
CA LYS A 36 9.41 -14.63 -21.27
C LYS A 36 7.89 -14.80 -21.34
N ASN A 37 7.15 -14.27 -20.36
CA ASN A 37 5.69 -14.35 -20.36
C ASN A 37 5.08 -13.54 -21.50
N TYR A 38 5.64 -12.38 -21.81
CA TYR A 38 5.22 -11.55 -22.94
C TYR A 38 5.40 -12.28 -24.27
N PHE A 39 6.57 -12.88 -24.51
CA PHE A 39 6.80 -13.67 -25.73
C PHE A 39 5.85 -14.86 -25.85
N LYS A 40 5.55 -15.56 -24.75
CA LYS A 40 4.53 -16.62 -24.74
C LYS A 40 3.12 -16.13 -25.08
N LEU A 41 2.77 -14.89 -24.75
CA LEU A 41 1.47 -14.31 -25.11
C LEU A 41 1.44 -13.96 -26.59
N LEU A 42 2.51 -13.36 -27.12
CA LEU A 42 2.64 -13.07 -28.55
C LEU A 42 2.58 -14.33 -29.41
N GLU A 43 3.27 -15.41 -29.00
CA GLU A 43 3.20 -16.72 -29.66
C GLU A 43 1.75 -17.26 -29.71
N LYS A 44 0.98 -17.06 -28.62
CA LYS A 44 -0.44 -17.48 -28.56
C LYS A 44 -1.36 -16.63 -29.43
N GLU A 45 -1.02 -15.36 -29.61
CA GLU A 45 -1.75 -14.42 -30.47
C GLU A 45 -1.37 -14.56 -31.95
N GLY A 46 -0.44 -15.47 -32.28
CA GLY A 46 0.03 -15.71 -33.66
C GLY A 46 0.94 -14.62 -34.20
N ILE A 47 1.41 -13.71 -33.34
CA ILE A 47 2.35 -12.64 -33.69
C ILE A 47 3.76 -13.21 -33.51
N ASN A 48 4.36 -13.71 -34.59
CA ASN A 48 5.75 -14.17 -34.57
C ASN A 48 6.67 -12.97 -34.27
N HIS A 49 7.32 -13.00 -33.10
CA HIS A 49 8.40 -12.07 -32.76
C HIS A 49 9.72 -12.81 -32.95
N GLU A 50 10.41 -12.58 -34.07
CA GLU A 50 11.80 -12.99 -34.18
C GLU A 50 12.63 -12.16 -33.18
N PRO A 51 13.41 -12.78 -32.28
CA PRO A 51 14.33 -12.04 -31.45
C PRO A 51 15.50 -11.63 -32.35
N GLU A 52 15.60 -10.35 -32.72
CA GLU A 52 16.81 -9.82 -33.34
C GLU A 52 18.00 -10.13 -32.43
N GLN A 53 18.86 -11.01 -32.91
CA GLN A 53 20.12 -11.34 -32.29
C GLN A 53 21.16 -10.35 -32.81
N ASN A 54 21.73 -9.58 -31.89
CA ASN A 54 23.11 -9.09 -31.92
C ASN A 54 23.57 -8.38 -33.20
N GLU A 55 23.44 -7.05 -33.24
CA GLU A 55 24.49 -6.23 -33.85
C GLU A 55 25.19 -5.40 -32.78
N SER A 56 26.48 -5.71 -32.64
CA SER A 56 27.48 -5.09 -31.79
C SER A 56 28.08 -3.87 -32.47
N GLU A 57 28.31 -2.85 -31.64
CA GLU A 57 29.33 -1.79 -31.78
C GLU A 57 29.21 -0.73 -32.88
N SER A 58 29.28 0.52 -32.39
CA SER A 58 29.87 1.70 -33.05
C SER A 58 29.19 2.26 -34.30
N THR A 59 28.52 3.41 -34.17
CA THR A 59 29.01 4.73 -34.66
C THR A 59 27.94 5.82 -34.59
N VAL A 60 28.36 7.01 -34.10
CA VAL A 60 27.99 8.36 -34.55
C VAL A 60 26.50 8.68 -34.82
N ASN A 61 25.87 9.26 -33.79
CA ASN A 61 25.29 10.62 -33.84
C ASN A 61 24.65 11.09 -35.17
N GLN A 62 23.38 10.78 -35.41
CA GLN A 62 22.48 11.65 -36.18
C GLN A 62 21.08 11.71 -35.56
N ASN A 63 20.54 12.93 -35.60
CA ASN A 63 19.35 13.38 -34.92
C ASN A 63 18.03 12.85 -35.52
N LYS A 64 17.04 12.80 -34.61
CA LYS A 64 15.63 13.21 -34.78
C LYS A 64 14.68 12.31 -35.57
N SER A 65 13.53 12.13 -34.91
CA SER A 65 12.23 11.63 -35.40
C SER A 65 12.32 10.20 -35.92
N GLU A 66 11.86 9.18 -35.22
CA GLU A 66 10.45 8.81 -35.18
C GLU A 66 10.31 7.62 -34.21
N ASP A 67 9.88 7.82 -32.96
CA ASP A 67 9.63 6.66 -32.07
C ASP A 67 8.62 6.98 -30.94
N LEU A 68 7.60 7.79 -31.29
CA LEU A 68 6.50 8.19 -30.40
C LEU A 68 5.19 7.42 -30.69
N GLU A 69 5.28 6.31 -31.43
CA GLU A 69 4.14 5.60 -32.03
C GLU A 69 4.08 4.13 -31.61
N ARG A 70 4.28 3.76 -30.32
CA ARG A 70 3.92 2.38 -29.91
C ARG A 70 3.63 2.12 -28.43
N SER A 71 2.82 2.95 -27.80
CA SER A 71 2.03 2.48 -26.65
C SER A 71 0.61 3.01 -26.71
N GLY A 72 -0.22 2.29 -27.47
CA GLY A 72 -1.67 2.46 -27.54
C GLY A 72 -2.34 2.13 -26.22
N ILE A 73 -2.28 3.08 -25.27
CA ILE A 73 -3.27 3.22 -24.21
C ILE A 73 -4.50 3.83 -24.88
N SER A 74 -5.52 3.00 -25.04
CA SER A 74 -6.77 3.32 -25.72
C SER A 74 -7.51 4.51 -25.08
N ASN A 75 -7.94 5.44 -25.94
CA ASN A 75 -9.07 6.35 -25.80
C ASN A 75 -9.25 7.15 -24.49
N SER A 76 -8.53 8.29 -24.39
CA SER A 76 -8.99 9.48 -23.64
C SER A 76 -9.15 10.71 -24.54
N ARG A 77 -9.58 10.50 -25.79
CA ARG A 77 -9.58 11.49 -26.89
C ARG A 77 -10.46 12.75 -26.70
N ASN A 78 -11.18 12.89 -25.58
CA ASN A 78 -12.01 14.06 -25.27
C ASN A 78 -11.60 14.79 -23.97
N GLN A 79 -10.34 14.71 -23.54
CA GLN A 79 -9.82 15.62 -22.51
C GLN A 79 -9.04 16.75 -23.19
N PRO A 80 -9.40 18.03 -23.00
CA PRO A 80 -8.61 19.12 -23.55
C PRO A 80 -7.19 18.97 -23.03
N SER A 81 -6.23 18.84 -23.96
CA SER A 81 -4.82 18.74 -23.61
C SER A 81 -4.44 20.03 -22.88
N LYS A 82 -4.40 19.94 -21.55
CA LYS A 82 -4.04 21.09 -20.72
C LYS A 82 -2.65 21.51 -21.17
N ARG A 83 -2.52 22.78 -21.58
CA ARG A 83 -1.25 23.37 -21.98
C ARG A 83 -0.19 22.98 -20.95
N PRO A 84 1.03 22.59 -21.39
CA PRO A 84 2.07 22.22 -20.46
C PRO A 84 2.32 23.39 -19.50
N MET A 85 1.91 23.23 -18.23
CA MET A 85 2.08 24.24 -17.18
C MET A 85 3.54 24.67 -17.08
N ASN A 86 3.76 25.93 -16.67
CA ASN A 86 5.10 26.48 -16.49
C ASN A 86 5.83 25.74 -15.36
N PHE A 87 7.16 25.64 -15.43
CA PHE A 87 7.99 24.96 -14.43
C PHE A 87 7.74 25.49 -13.01
N ALA A 88 7.60 26.80 -12.86
CA ALA A 88 7.30 27.45 -11.59
C ALA A 88 5.92 27.03 -11.02
N GLU A 89 4.92 26.87 -11.87
CA GLU A 89 3.57 26.44 -11.48
C GLU A 89 3.57 24.97 -11.05
N ARG A 90 4.30 24.11 -11.78
CA ARG A 90 4.48 22.71 -11.41
C ARG A 90 5.17 22.54 -10.07
N ALA A 91 6.19 23.36 -9.80
CA ALA A 91 6.89 23.36 -8.51
C ALA A 91 5.96 23.75 -7.36
N LYS A 92 5.10 24.76 -7.54
CA LYS A 92 4.09 25.16 -6.55
C LYS A 92 3.08 24.05 -6.29
N ILE A 93 2.53 23.44 -7.34
CA ILE A 93 1.57 22.33 -7.22
C ILE A 93 2.21 21.12 -6.52
N ALA A 94 3.46 20.80 -6.83
CA ALA A 94 4.19 19.72 -6.17
C ALA A 94 4.41 20.00 -4.67
N LYS A 95 4.72 21.25 -4.32
CA LYS A 95 4.87 21.68 -2.92
C LYS A 95 3.54 21.60 -2.17
N GLU A 96 2.45 22.07 -2.78
CA GLU A 96 1.11 22.02 -2.20
C GLU A 96 0.66 20.58 -1.96
N ARG A 97 0.82 19.69 -2.94
CA ARG A 97 0.51 18.26 -2.79
C ARG A 97 1.30 17.61 -1.66
N LYS A 98 2.58 17.95 -1.51
CA LYS A 98 3.40 17.44 -0.40
C LYS A 98 2.88 17.93 0.94
N GLU A 99 2.49 19.19 1.04
CA GLU A 99 1.94 19.77 2.27
C GLU A 99 0.57 19.17 2.61
N GLN A 100 -0.34 19.06 1.64
CA GLN A 100 -1.63 18.39 1.82
C GLN A 100 -1.46 16.93 2.27
N ASN A 101 -0.54 16.19 1.65
CA ASN A 101 -0.24 14.81 2.06
C ASN A 101 0.32 14.74 3.48
N ARG A 102 1.13 15.72 3.89
CA ARG A 102 1.65 15.82 5.26
C ARG A 102 0.50 16.09 6.24
N GLN A 103 -0.37 17.04 5.94
CA GLN A 103 -1.53 17.38 6.76
C GLN A 103 -2.51 16.21 6.87
N ALA A 104 -2.82 15.52 5.78
CA ALA A 104 -3.68 14.34 5.79
C ALA A 104 -3.11 13.21 6.66
N LYS A 105 -1.78 13.00 6.60
CA LYS A 105 -1.09 12.04 7.49
C LYS A 105 -1.19 12.46 8.95
N LEU A 106 -0.94 13.72 9.27
CA LEU A 106 -1.05 14.22 10.64
C LEU A 106 -2.48 14.06 11.17
N LYS A 107 -3.49 14.42 10.37
CA LYS A 107 -4.90 14.27 10.72
C LYS A 107 -5.28 12.82 10.99
N SER A 108 -4.93 11.90 10.08
CA SER A 108 -5.20 10.46 10.30
C SER A 108 -4.51 9.87 11.54
N ILE A 109 -3.33 10.37 11.91
CA ILE A 109 -2.66 9.99 13.16
C ILE A 109 -3.43 10.52 14.37
N GLN A 110 -3.88 11.78 14.33
CA GLN A 110 -4.69 12.38 15.39
C GLN A 110 -6.01 11.63 15.57
N ASP A 111 -6.77 11.42 14.50
CA ASP A 111 -8.04 10.67 14.52
C ASP A 111 -7.84 9.25 15.09
N ARG A 112 -6.75 8.59 14.71
CA ARG A 112 -6.41 7.27 15.25
C ARG A 112 -6.10 7.31 16.74
N ARG A 113 -5.39 8.33 17.23
CA ARG A 113 -5.11 8.50 18.66
C ARG A 113 -6.39 8.75 19.45
N GLU A 114 -7.25 9.64 18.97
CA GLU A 114 -8.53 9.95 19.61
C GLU A 114 -9.44 8.73 19.71
N THR A 115 -9.54 7.95 18.63
CA THR A 115 -10.39 6.75 18.64
C THR A 115 -9.87 5.69 19.61
N ILE A 116 -8.54 5.53 19.74
CA ILE A 116 -7.93 4.65 20.74
C ILE A 116 -8.24 5.16 22.15
N GLU A 117 -8.07 6.45 22.41
CA GLU A 117 -8.31 7.06 23.71
C GLU A 117 -9.78 6.94 24.12
N LYS A 118 -10.72 7.27 23.22
CA LYS A 118 -12.17 7.12 23.43
C LYS A 118 -12.52 5.67 23.78
N LYS A 119 -12.02 4.69 23.02
CA LYS A 119 -12.23 3.26 23.29
C LYS A 119 -11.58 2.80 24.60
N SER A 120 -10.47 3.40 25.02
CA SER A 120 -9.83 3.09 26.30
C SER A 120 -10.66 3.61 27.46
N LYS A 121 -11.07 4.88 27.42
CA LYS A 121 -11.94 5.51 28.42
C LYS A 121 -13.27 4.77 28.56
N GLU A 122 -13.87 4.35 27.44
CA GLU A 122 -15.11 3.56 27.46
C GLU A 122 -14.90 2.19 28.13
N ARG A 123 -13.78 1.50 27.84
CA ARG A 123 -13.44 0.23 28.49
C ARG A 123 -13.20 0.38 29.97
N GLU A 124 -12.53 1.44 30.39
CA GLU A 124 -12.27 1.74 31.80
C GLU A 124 -13.58 2.01 32.55
N ARG A 125 -14.44 2.89 32.02
CA ARG A 125 -15.79 3.11 32.57
C ARG A 125 -16.61 1.82 32.67
N ARG A 126 -16.57 0.97 31.65
CA ARG A 126 -17.25 -0.34 31.67
C ARG A 126 -16.65 -1.30 32.69
N LYS A 127 -15.33 -1.29 32.85
CA LYS A 127 -14.64 -2.08 33.87
C LYS A 127 -15.06 -1.65 35.26
N ASP A 128 -15.07 -0.34 35.52
CA ASP A 128 -15.43 0.24 36.82
C ASP A 128 -16.88 -0.03 37.19
N THR A 129 -17.80 -0.01 36.23
CA THR A 129 -19.21 -0.36 36.49
C THR A 129 -19.40 -1.84 36.79
N LEU A 130 -18.68 -2.73 36.10
CA LEU A 130 -18.76 -4.19 36.28
C LEU A 130 -18.00 -4.71 37.51
N SER A 131 -17.03 -3.94 38.02
CA SER A 131 -16.25 -4.28 39.22
C SER A 131 -16.97 -3.93 40.52
N LYS A 132 -18.08 -3.17 40.47
CA LYS A 132 -18.86 -2.83 41.68
C LYS A 132 -19.39 -4.08 42.36
N LYS A 133 -19.32 -4.09 43.69
CA LYS A 133 -19.79 -5.17 44.56
C LYS A 133 -20.80 -4.63 45.57
N THR A 134 -21.69 -5.49 46.05
CA THR A 134 -22.62 -5.19 47.14
C THR A 134 -21.88 -5.19 48.49
N LYS A 135 -22.54 -4.75 49.56
CA LYS A 135 -21.96 -4.73 50.92
C LYS A 135 -21.48 -6.13 51.38
N SER A 136 -22.15 -7.19 50.93
CA SER A 136 -21.78 -8.58 51.23
C SER A 136 -20.68 -9.15 50.31
N GLY A 137 -20.13 -8.34 49.39
CA GLY A 137 -19.06 -8.74 48.48
C GLY A 137 -19.51 -9.44 47.19
N GLN A 138 -20.81 -9.67 47.01
CA GLN A 138 -21.36 -10.22 45.76
C GLN A 138 -21.21 -9.18 44.62
N PRO A 139 -21.01 -9.63 43.37
CA PRO A 139 -20.97 -8.70 42.24
C PRO A 139 -22.33 -7.99 42.09
N LEU A 140 -22.30 -6.69 41.81
CA LEU A 140 -23.53 -5.95 41.54
C LEU A 140 -24.12 -6.43 40.21
N MET A 141 -25.29 -7.08 40.28
CA MET A 141 -25.84 -7.79 39.12
C MET A 141 -26.46 -6.88 38.06
N GLY A 142 -27.01 -5.72 38.42
CA GLY A 142 -27.68 -4.81 37.46
C GLY A 142 -26.84 -4.48 36.22
N PRO A 143 -25.59 -3.96 36.36
CA PRO A 143 -24.71 -3.70 35.22
C PRO A 143 -24.38 -4.95 34.39
N ARG A 144 -24.32 -6.13 35.02
CA ARG A 144 -24.02 -7.41 34.36
C ARG A 144 -25.22 -7.94 33.58
N ILE A 145 -26.43 -7.79 34.14
CA ILE A 145 -27.70 -8.14 33.49
C ILE A 145 -27.87 -7.30 32.24
N ASN A 146 -27.68 -5.97 32.32
CA ASN A 146 -27.80 -5.11 31.13
C ASN A 146 -26.81 -5.50 30.03
N ASN A 147 -25.56 -5.84 30.39
CA ASN A 147 -24.58 -6.34 29.42
C ASN A 147 -25.03 -7.64 28.74
N LEU A 148 -25.71 -8.52 29.48
CA LEU A 148 -26.25 -9.77 28.95
C LEU A 148 -27.44 -9.52 28.01
N LEU A 149 -28.36 -8.63 28.41
CA LEU A 149 -29.50 -8.23 27.58
C LEU A 149 -29.05 -7.57 26.28
N ASP A 150 -28.04 -6.68 26.33
CA ASP A 150 -27.47 -6.04 25.14
C ASP A 150 -26.84 -7.06 24.17
N LYS A 151 -26.25 -8.14 24.69
CA LYS A 151 -25.71 -9.23 23.86
C LYS A 151 -26.82 -10.04 23.21
N ILE A 152 -27.81 -10.45 23.99
CA ILE A 152 -28.98 -11.18 23.48
C ILE A 152 -29.67 -10.36 22.39
N LYS A 153 -29.85 -9.05 22.59
CA LYS A 153 -30.47 -8.18 21.59
C LYS A 153 -29.67 -8.14 20.28
N LYS A 154 -28.33 -8.09 20.36
CA LYS A 154 -27.44 -8.12 19.18
C LYS A 154 -27.40 -9.45 18.45
N ASP A 155 -27.69 -10.55 19.14
CA ASP A 155 -27.72 -11.89 18.53
C ASP A 155 -29.07 -12.17 17.84
N ILE A 156 -30.11 -11.40 18.21
CA ILE A 156 -31.47 -11.48 17.61
C ILE A 156 -31.62 -10.55 16.40
N GLU A 157 -30.93 -9.40 16.40
CA GLU A 157 -30.84 -8.46 15.26
C GLU A 157 -29.85 -8.94 14.19
#